data_AF-A0A078B7L6-F1
#
_entry.id   AF-A0A078B7L6-F1
#
_cell.length_a   1.000
_cell.length_b   1.000
_cell.length_c   1.000
_cell.angle_alpha   90.00
_cell.angle_beta   90.00
_cell.angle_gamma   90.00
#
_symmetry.space_group_name_H-M   'P 1'
#
loop_
_entity.id
_entity.type
_entity.pdbx_description
1 polymer ?
#
loop_
_entity_poly.entity_id
_entity_poly.type
_entity_poly.pdbx_seq_one_letter_code
_entity_poly.pdbx_strand_id
1 'polypeptide(L)'
;MSFHIKENQQKINKDQLQSNLNGKDQYFHYEEERELIQIQNSPEKLIGTGYQPVLEKIKCSDNTQVSDGLKTTVPSYRVSVTGTILLIMTLFSTAAILPLQVSLPLDITLLKLSWRNSNVVPFLLLLSIYDLFTKRGVFLVIFRTVSKKPVHKFELIGLFLAIFGCFISVLDKDVQKVDQSSLNIVVGDISGILCSLASAFYYQFNAQLVSKIPSSVAVCSTLMFSEIMIIIYGLLFGQFTFDRDKMTGVWGFMNAEYILYTLFIMGLFCGTISIYTAALVLKYYPPIVLMIVSLIEPIICQVLSCLMNIDRAPGYFTYVGGIITLFGIFGVSYGGQILEKNTKKQEKQSKQ
;
A
#
# COMPACT_ATOMS: atom_id res chain seq x y z
N MET A 1 -42.33 -15.82 -45.41
CA MET A 1 -41.67 -14.66 -44.76
C MET A 1 -41.04 -14.97 -43.39
N SER A 2 -40.89 -16.25 -42.99
CA SER A 2 -40.41 -16.63 -41.64
C SER A 2 -39.08 -17.41 -41.61
N PHE A 3 -38.39 -17.53 -42.74
CA PHE A 3 -37.09 -18.22 -42.83
C PHE A 3 -35.87 -17.28 -42.87
N HIS A 4 -36.05 -16.00 -43.24
CA HIS A 4 -34.94 -15.04 -43.29
C HIS A 4 -34.61 -14.34 -41.96
N ILE A 5 -35.44 -14.48 -40.92
CA ILE A 5 -35.20 -13.82 -39.63
C ILE A 5 -34.25 -14.65 -38.74
N LYS A 6 -34.22 -15.98 -38.89
CA LYS A 6 -33.34 -16.85 -38.08
C LYS A 6 -31.88 -16.79 -38.49
N GLU A 7 -31.59 -16.52 -39.76
CA GLU A 7 -30.21 -16.43 -40.27
C GLU A 7 -29.49 -15.15 -39.80
N ASN A 8 -30.22 -14.04 -39.72
CA ASN A 8 -29.67 -12.78 -39.21
C ASN A 8 -29.46 -12.78 -37.69
N GLN A 9 -30.30 -13.49 -36.92
CA GLN A 9 -30.07 -13.62 -35.47
C GLN A 9 -28.87 -14.52 -35.13
N GLN A 10 -28.59 -15.55 -35.93
CA GLN A 10 -27.38 -16.37 -35.74
C GLN A 10 -26.08 -15.64 -36.10
N LYS A 11 -26.13 -14.70 -37.05
CA LYS A 11 -24.97 -13.89 -37.43
C LYS A 11 -24.59 -12.86 -36.37
N ILE A 12 -25.60 -12.15 -35.81
CA ILE A 12 -25.39 -11.15 -34.74
C ILE A 12 -24.83 -11.80 -33.47
N ASN A 13 -25.24 -13.04 -33.15
CA ASN A 13 -24.75 -13.75 -31.96
C ASN A 13 -23.31 -14.27 -32.14
N LYS A 14 -22.87 -14.55 -33.37
CA LYS A 14 -21.47 -14.91 -33.66
C LYS A 14 -20.53 -13.70 -33.63
N ASP A 15 -20.97 -12.56 -34.12
CA ASP A 15 -20.17 -11.32 -34.10
C ASP A 15 -20.02 -10.76 -32.68
N GLN A 16 -21.05 -10.88 -31.82
CA GLN A 16 -20.94 -10.56 -30.39
C GLN A 16 -20.09 -11.57 -29.58
N LEU A 17 -20.06 -12.85 -29.98
CA LEU A 17 -19.15 -13.82 -29.37
C LEU A 17 -17.69 -13.56 -29.78
N GLN A 18 -17.44 -13.17 -31.04
CA GLN A 18 -16.10 -12.82 -31.51
C GLN A 18 -15.60 -11.48 -30.94
N SER A 19 -16.47 -10.49 -30.69
CA SER A 19 -16.07 -9.26 -30.00
C SER A 19 -15.74 -9.49 -28.51
N ASN A 20 -16.34 -10.50 -27.87
CA ASN A 20 -16.02 -10.91 -26.50
C ASN A 20 -14.80 -11.84 -26.39
N LEU A 21 -14.38 -12.49 -27.48
CA LEU A 21 -13.17 -13.31 -27.52
C LEU A 21 -11.91 -12.47 -27.85
N ASN A 22 -12.04 -11.32 -28.52
CA ASN A 22 -10.94 -10.38 -28.74
C ASN A 22 -10.70 -9.38 -27.58
N GLY A 23 -11.46 -9.49 -26.48
CA GLY A 23 -11.33 -8.64 -25.29
C GLY A 23 -10.60 -9.28 -24.11
N LYS A 24 -10.00 -10.47 -24.28
CA LYS A 24 -9.37 -11.25 -23.20
C LYS A 24 -7.86 -11.39 -23.35
N ASP A 25 -7.17 -10.30 -23.68
CA ASP A 25 -5.71 -10.20 -23.51
C ASP A 25 -5.36 -8.89 -22.79
N GLN A 26 -5.78 -8.79 -21.53
CA GLN A 26 -5.18 -7.89 -20.55
C GLN A 26 -4.84 -8.67 -19.28
N TYR A 27 -4.09 -9.75 -19.44
CA TYR A 27 -3.28 -10.28 -18.36
C TYR A 27 -1.89 -9.65 -18.45
N PHE A 28 -1.57 -8.86 -17.44
CA PHE A 28 -0.25 -8.26 -17.22
C PHE A 28 0.81 -9.37 -17.20
N HIS A 29 1.53 -9.50 -18.31
CA HIS A 29 2.71 -10.36 -18.40
C HIS A 29 3.88 -9.71 -17.65
N TYR A 30 4.24 -10.26 -16.49
CA TYR A 30 5.55 -10.06 -15.86
C TYR A 30 6.57 -10.95 -16.57
N GLU A 31 7.19 -10.42 -17.63
CA GLU A 31 8.33 -11.05 -18.32
C GLU A 31 9.65 -10.88 -17.55
N GLU A 32 9.67 -10.05 -16.51
CA GLU A 32 10.89 -9.67 -15.76
C GLU A 32 11.32 -10.72 -14.70
N GLU A 33 10.44 -11.66 -14.32
CA GLU A 33 10.77 -12.72 -13.34
C GLU A 33 11.39 -13.98 -13.96
N ARG A 34 11.27 -14.22 -15.27
CA ARG A 34 11.94 -15.38 -15.91
C ARG A 34 13.44 -15.17 -16.08
N GLU A 35 13.91 -13.93 -16.21
CA GLU A 35 15.36 -13.65 -16.27
C GLU A 35 16.02 -13.78 -14.90
N LEU A 36 15.32 -13.50 -13.79
CA LEU A 36 15.90 -13.59 -12.45
C LEU A 36 15.87 -15.02 -11.88
N ILE A 37 14.90 -15.86 -12.27
CA ILE A 37 14.84 -17.26 -11.81
C ILE A 37 15.83 -18.17 -12.58
N GLN A 38 16.27 -17.80 -13.79
CA GLN A 38 17.33 -18.54 -14.49
C GLN A 38 18.75 -18.20 -14.03
N ILE A 39 18.98 -17.07 -13.34
CA ILE A 39 20.31 -16.69 -12.86
C ILE A 39 20.70 -17.43 -11.55
N GLN A 40 19.75 -18.05 -10.86
CA GLN A 40 19.98 -18.60 -9.52
C GLN A 40 20.18 -20.13 -9.45
N ASN A 41 20.18 -20.83 -10.59
CA ASN A 41 20.46 -22.26 -10.66
C ASN A 41 21.39 -22.63 -11.83
N SER A 42 22.70 -22.42 -11.68
CA SER A 42 23.68 -23.40 -12.18
C SER A 42 25.09 -23.16 -11.62
N PRO A 43 25.81 -24.22 -11.20
CA PRO A 43 27.19 -24.12 -10.74
C PRO A 43 28.17 -23.98 -11.92
N GLU A 44 29.30 -23.33 -11.67
CA GLU A 44 30.42 -23.17 -12.60
C GLU A 44 30.84 -24.49 -13.28
N LYS A 45 30.83 -24.52 -14.62
CA LYS A 45 32.03 -24.79 -15.44
C LYS A 45 31.74 -24.92 -16.95
N LEU A 46 32.74 -24.46 -17.72
CA LEU A 46 33.17 -24.87 -19.07
C LEU A 46 32.63 -24.12 -20.31
N ILE A 47 33.53 -23.28 -20.83
CA ILE A 47 34.09 -23.26 -22.20
C ILE A 47 33.12 -23.46 -23.38
N GLY A 48 32.95 -22.38 -24.15
CA GLY A 48 32.98 -22.32 -25.62
C GLY A 48 32.11 -23.28 -26.42
N THR A 49 31.10 -22.73 -27.13
CA THR A 49 30.91 -22.81 -28.60
C THR A 49 29.54 -22.25 -28.97
N GLY A 50 29.44 -21.69 -30.17
CA GLY A 50 28.29 -20.91 -30.64
C GLY A 50 26.97 -21.66 -30.72
N TYR A 51 25.88 -20.92 -30.60
CA TYR A 51 24.52 -21.44 -30.75
C TYR A 51 23.67 -20.57 -31.69
N GLN A 52 23.19 -21.22 -32.73
CA GLN A 52 22.07 -20.90 -33.61
C GLN A 52 21.60 -22.27 -34.16
N PRO A 53 20.34 -22.44 -34.60
CA PRO A 53 19.10 -22.42 -33.83
C PRO A 53 18.30 -23.74 -34.01
N VAL A 54 17.30 -24.04 -33.17
CA VAL A 54 16.24 -25.00 -33.54
C VAL A 54 14.88 -24.53 -33.03
N LEU A 55 14.10 -23.92 -33.94
CA LEU A 55 12.65 -23.78 -33.83
C LEU A 55 12.04 -25.06 -34.41
N GLU A 56 11.76 -26.03 -33.55
CA GLU A 56 11.05 -27.24 -33.94
C GLU A 56 9.53 -27.05 -33.82
N LYS A 57 8.86 -27.27 -34.95
CA LYS A 57 7.41 -27.29 -35.15
C LYS A 57 6.78 -28.36 -34.25
N ILE A 58 5.90 -27.98 -33.34
CA ILE A 58 4.96 -28.94 -32.73
C ILE A 58 3.72 -29.05 -33.63
N LYS A 59 3.68 -30.15 -34.39
CA LYS A 59 2.48 -30.71 -35.00
C LYS A 59 1.54 -31.17 -33.88
N CYS A 60 0.27 -30.74 -33.94
CA CYS A 60 -0.81 -31.43 -33.24
C CYS A 60 -0.93 -32.85 -33.82
N SER A 61 -0.67 -33.85 -32.98
CA SER A 61 -1.00 -35.25 -33.25
C SER A 61 -2.09 -35.65 -32.26
N ASP A 62 -3.24 -36.00 -32.81
CA ASP A 62 -4.38 -36.57 -32.09
C ASP A 62 -4.06 -37.96 -31.51
N ASN A 63 -4.79 -38.27 -30.44
CA ASN A 63 -5.02 -39.60 -29.87
C ASN A 63 -3.86 -40.34 -29.19
N THR A 64 -3.63 -40.01 -27.93
CA THR A 64 -3.25 -41.02 -26.91
C THR A 64 -3.99 -40.73 -25.61
N GLN A 65 -4.84 -41.66 -25.18
CA GLN A 65 -5.37 -41.69 -23.82
C GLN A 65 -4.20 -41.96 -22.85
N VAL A 66 -3.68 -40.92 -22.22
CA VAL A 66 -2.80 -41.04 -21.06
C VAL A 66 -3.61 -40.62 -19.84
N SER A 67 -4.25 -41.60 -19.23
CA SER A 67 -4.84 -41.49 -17.90
C SER A 67 -3.75 -41.66 -16.83
N ASP A 68 -2.72 -40.81 -16.87
CA ASP A 68 -1.73 -40.77 -15.79
C ASP A 68 -2.22 -39.80 -14.72
N GLY A 69 -2.56 -40.39 -13.57
CA GLY A 69 -3.09 -39.71 -12.40
C GLY A 69 -2.21 -38.54 -12.00
N LEU A 70 -2.74 -37.34 -12.19
CA LEU A 70 -2.23 -36.11 -11.63
C LEU A 70 -2.26 -36.24 -10.10
N LYS A 71 -1.18 -36.76 -9.51
CA LYS A 71 -0.96 -36.74 -8.06
C LYS A 71 -0.82 -35.27 -7.66
N THR A 72 -1.96 -34.66 -7.33
CA THR A 72 -2.01 -33.40 -6.59
C THR A 72 -1.38 -33.67 -5.24
N THR A 73 -0.07 -33.47 -5.14
CA THR A 73 0.62 -33.40 -3.86
C THR A 73 0.09 -32.15 -3.16
N VAL A 74 -0.92 -32.35 -2.32
CA VAL A 74 -1.47 -31.31 -1.46
C VAL A 74 -0.31 -30.84 -0.58
N PRO A 75 0.09 -29.56 -0.63
CA PRO A 75 1.17 -29.08 0.22
C PRO A 75 0.77 -29.30 1.68
N SER A 76 1.53 -30.14 2.38
CA SER A 76 1.34 -30.38 3.80
C SER A 76 1.82 -29.14 4.56
N TYR A 77 0.90 -28.24 4.91
CA TYR A 77 1.17 -27.08 5.75
C TYR A 77 1.52 -27.54 7.17
N ARG A 78 2.80 -27.83 7.42
CA ARG A 78 3.30 -27.98 8.79
C ARG A 78 3.42 -26.60 9.39
N VAL A 79 2.59 -26.32 10.40
CA VAL A 79 2.70 -25.10 11.19
C VAL A 79 4.08 -25.06 11.84
N SER A 80 4.89 -24.09 11.45
CA SER A 80 6.21 -23.89 12.05
C SER A 80 6.03 -23.36 13.46
N VAL A 81 6.56 -24.09 14.46
CA VAL A 81 6.53 -23.68 15.88
C VAL A 81 7.11 -22.27 16.05
N THR A 82 8.22 -21.97 15.36
CA THR A 82 8.84 -20.64 15.36
C THR A 82 7.90 -19.57 14.82
N GLY A 83 7.15 -19.86 13.75
CA GLY A 83 6.15 -18.95 13.20
C GLY A 83 5.04 -18.64 14.20
N THR A 84 4.55 -19.66 14.90
CA THR A 84 3.52 -19.50 15.94
C THR A 84 4.02 -18.65 17.11
N ILE A 85 5.25 -18.87 17.58
CA ILE A 85 5.84 -18.06 18.66
C ILE A 85 5.93 -16.59 18.25
N LEU A 86 6.43 -16.31 17.04
CA LEU A 86 6.54 -14.94 16.53
C LEU A 86 5.18 -14.25 16.39
N LEU A 87 4.14 -15.01 15.99
CA LEU A 87 2.78 -14.49 15.90
C LEU A 87 2.23 -14.15 17.29
N ILE A 88 2.44 -15.02 18.29
CA ILE A 88 2.06 -14.74 19.68
C ILE A 88 2.80 -13.51 20.22
N MET A 89 4.10 -13.38 19.97
CA MET A 89 4.85 -12.18 20.37
C MET A 89 4.30 -10.91 19.70
N THR A 90 4.00 -11.00 18.41
CA THR A 90 3.36 -9.90 17.65
C THR A 90 2.02 -9.50 18.25
N LEU A 91 1.22 -10.48 18.68
CA LEU A 91 -0.06 -10.27 19.36
C LEU A 91 0.10 -9.49 20.66
N PHE A 92 1.05 -9.88 21.52
CA PHE A 92 1.29 -9.18 22.77
C PHE A 92 1.84 -7.76 22.54
N SER A 93 2.81 -7.58 21.64
CA SER A 93 3.33 -6.24 21.30
C SER A 93 2.25 -5.33 20.73
N THR A 94 1.36 -5.85 19.89
CA THR A 94 0.27 -5.03 19.33
C THR A 94 -0.79 -4.68 20.37
N ALA A 95 -1.10 -5.61 21.28
CA ALA A 95 -2.00 -5.36 22.41
C ALA A 95 -1.43 -4.32 23.38
N ALA A 96 -0.11 -4.24 23.52
CA ALA A 96 0.56 -3.23 24.34
C ALA A 96 0.65 -1.87 23.63
N ILE A 97 1.11 -1.86 22.37
CA ILE A 97 1.43 -0.62 21.65
C ILE A 97 0.19 0.21 21.31
N LEU A 98 -0.92 -0.42 20.92
CA LEU A 98 -2.10 0.31 20.43
C LEU A 98 -2.77 1.14 21.54
N PRO A 99 -3.02 0.62 22.75
CA PRO A 99 -3.49 1.45 23.86
C PRO A 99 -2.49 2.55 24.22
N LEU A 100 -1.18 2.26 24.27
CA LEU A 100 -0.18 3.28 24.58
C LEU A 100 -0.17 4.43 23.56
N GLN A 101 -0.36 4.11 22.28
CA GLN A 101 -0.51 5.12 21.23
C GLN A 101 -1.73 6.02 21.44
N VAL A 102 -2.84 5.46 21.92
CA VAL A 102 -4.07 6.21 22.20
C VAL A 102 -4.00 6.98 23.53
N SER A 103 -3.28 6.46 24.52
CA SER A 103 -3.14 7.05 25.86
C SER A 103 -2.16 8.22 25.92
N LEU A 104 -1.30 8.40 24.90
CA LEU A 104 -0.43 9.57 24.83
C LEU A 104 -1.29 10.83 24.80
N PRO A 105 -1.10 11.78 25.74
CA PRO A 105 -1.97 12.93 25.83
C PRO A 105 -1.94 13.70 24.53
N LEU A 106 -3.12 13.76 23.97
CA LEU A 106 -3.42 14.38 22.70
C LEU A 106 -3.31 15.92 22.76
N ASP A 107 -2.82 16.49 23.86
CA ASP A 107 -2.60 17.93 24.03
C ASP A 107 -1.36 18.40 23.25
N ILE A 108 -0.43 17.48 22.98
CA ILE A 108 0.61 17.70 21.99
C ILE A 108 -0.06 17.54 20.62
N THR A 109 -0.50 18.66 20.05
CA THR A 109 -1.12 18.78 18.72
C THR A 109 -0.34 17.99 17.66
N LEU A 110 0.96 17.84 17.83
CA LEU A 110 1.92 17.10 16.98
C LEU A 110 1.63 15.60 16.86
N LEU A 111 1.16 14.95 17.94
CA LEU A 111 0.83 13.52 17.94
C LEU A 111 -0.63 13.29 17.51
N LYS A 112 -1.55 14.18 17.95
CA LYS A 112 -2.93 14.28 17.42
C LYS A 112 -2.92 14.42 15.91
N LEU A 113 -2.04 15.29 15.41
CA LEU A 113 -1.81 15.49 13.99
C LEU A 113 -1.02 14.31 13.43
N SER A 114 0.15 13.88 13.88
CA SER A 114 0.83 12.75 13.22
C SER A 114 -0.01 11.47 13.10
N TRP A 115 -0.87 11.18 14.09
CA TRP A 115 -1.83 10.06 14.05
C TRP A 115 -3.00 10.33 13.11
N ARG A 116 -3.74 11.44 13.26
CA ARG A 116 -4.90 11.77 12.39
C ARG A 116 -4.49 12.20 10.99
N ASN A 117 -3.38 12.90 10.90
CA ASN A 117 -2.71 13.43 9.72
C ASN A 117 -1.90 12.34 8.98
N SER A 118 -2.08 11.05 9.32
CA SER A 118 -2.14 10.01 8.26
C SER A 118 -3.28 10.28 7.24
N ASN A 119 -4.08 11.34 7.45
CA ASN A 119 -4.90 11.99 6.44
C ASN A 119 -4.12 12.30 5.16
N VAL A 120 -4.90 12.41 4.10
CA VAL A 120 -4.55 12.55 2.68
C VAL A 120 -3.34 13.46 2.37
N VAL A 121 -3.04 14.53 3.14
CA VAL A 121 -1.97 15.49 2.78
C VAL A 121 -0.56 14.97 3.13
N PRO A 122 -0.22 14.62 4.40
CA PRO A 122 1.00 13.89 4.69
C PRO A 122 1.09 12.59 3.90
N PHE A 123 -0.01 11.86 3.77
CA PHE A 123 -0.06 10.66 2.93
C PHE A 123 0.24 10.94 1.44
N LEU A 124 -0.23 12.04 0.84
CA LEU A 124 0.12 12.44 -0.52
C LEU A 124 1.59 12.81 -0.60
N LEU A 125 2.14 13.42 0.45
CA LEU A 125 3.56 13.72 0.58
C LEU A 125 4.40 12.43 0.75
N LEU A 126 3.87 11.42 1.44
CA LEU A 126 4.36 10.05 1.63
C LEU A 126 4.42 9.29 0.31
N LEU A 127 3.30 9.29 -0.43
CA LEU A 127 3.18 8.75 -1.78
C LEU A 127 4.17 9.47 -2.68
N SER A 128 4.28 10.79 -2.55
CA SER A 128 5.15 11.59 -3.40
C SER A 128 6.64 11.48 -3.10
N ILE A 129 7.02 11.22 -1.86
CA ILE A 129 8.39 10.89 -1.46
C ILE A 129 8.71 9.46 -1.87
N TYR A 130 7.81 8.52 -1.60
CA TYR A 130 7.95 7.14 -2.07
C TYR A 130 8.10 7.09 -3.60
N ASP A 131 7.31 7.89 -4.29
CA ASP A 131 7.35 8.07 -5.71
C ASP A 131 8.58 8.84 -6.20
N LEU A 132 9.19 9.69 -5.35
CA LEU A 132 10.51 10.27 -5.58
C LEU A 132 11.56 9.15 -5.73
N PHE A 133 11.45 8.12 -4.89
CA PHE A 133 12.33 6.96 -4.90
C PHE A 133 11.97 5.92 -5.99
N THR A 134 10.69 5.79 -6.35
CA THR A 134 10.20 4.84 -7.39
C THR A 134 9.94 5.46 -8.76
N LYS A 135 10.24 6.76 -8.95
CA LYS A 135 10.10 7.54 -10.19
C LYS A 135 8.65 7.82 -10.65
N ARG A 136 7.62 7.83 -9.78
CA ARG A 136 6.21 7.88 -10.24
C ARG A 136 5.19 8.72 -9.43
N GLY A 137 5.45 10.00 -9.15
CA GLY A 137 4.52 10.75 -8.26
C GLY A 137 4.60 12.26 -8.22
N VAL A 138 3.68 12.84 -7.45
CA VAL A 138 3.30 14.25 -7.51
C VAL A 138 4.48 15.17 -7.16
N PHE A 139 5.23 14.91 -6.09
CA PHE A 139 6.46 15.67 -5.80
C PHE A 139 7.65 15.25 -6.67
N LEU A 140 7.67 14.05 -7.24
CA LEU A 140 8.66 13.71 -8.27
C LEU A 140 8.44 14.58 -9.51
N VAL A 141 7.19 14.91 -9.88
CA VAL A 141 6.91 15.90 -10.93
C VAL A 141 7.56 17.23 -10.58
N ILE A 142 7.41 17.72 -9.34
CA ILE A 142 8.04 18.95 -8.85
C ILE A 142 9.57 18.82 -8.93
N PHE A 143 10.14 17.76 -8.37
CA PHE A 143 11.58 17.52 -8.34
C PHE A 143 12.19 17.35 -9.74
N ARG A 144 11.51 16.67 -10.66
CA ARG A 144 11.94 16.51 -12.06
C ARG A 144 11.84 17.83 -12.81
N THR A 145 10.77 18.59 -12.58
CA THR A 145 10.63 19.94 -13.13
C THR A 145 11.79 20.84 -12.67
N VAL A 146 12.10 20.83 -11.37
CA VAL A 146 13.24 21.58 -10.79
C VAL A 146 14.59 21.05 -11.30
N SER A 147 14.75 19.74 -11.39
CA SER A 147 15.96 19.07 -11.88
C SER A 147 16.09 19.05 -13.41
N LYS A 148 15.19 19.73 -14.14
CA LYS A 148 15.11 19.77 -15.61
C LYS A 148 15.08 18.38 -16.28
N LYS A 149 14.58 17.36 -15.57
CA LYS A 149 14.34 16.02 -16.13
C LYS A 149 13.04 16.04 -16.96
N PRO A 150 12.89 15.18 -17.98
CA PRO A 150 11.67 15.16 -18.80
C PRO A 150 10.47 14.84 -17.91
N VAL A 151 9.36 15.53 -18.12
CA VAL A 151 8.09 15.37 -17.37
C VAL A 151 6.96 15.33 -18.39
N HIS A 152 5.99 14.44 -18.19
CA HIS A 152 4.85 14.35 -19.10
C HIS A 152 3.85 15.49 -18.82
N LYS A 153 3.17 16.01 -19.84
CA LYS A 153 2.19 17.10 -19.64
C LYS A 153 1.05 16.72 -18.68
N PHE A 154 0.60 15.46 -18.73
CA PHE A 154 -0.39 14.93 -17.78
C PHE A 154 0.11 14.89 -16.34
N GLU A 155 1.42 14.67 -16.11
CA GLU A 155 2.00 14.75 -14.76
C GLU A 155 1.88 16.17 -14.20
N LEU A 156 2.14 17.20 -15.02
CA LEU A 156 2.05 18.59 -14.59
C LEU A 156 0.60 19.05 -14.35
N ILE A 157 -0.33 18.66 -15.25
CA ILE A 157 -1.76 18.98 -15.11
C ILE A 157 -2.34 18.27 -13.88
N GLY A 158 -2.02 16.99 -13.70
CA GLY A 158 -2.45 16.21 -12.55
C GLY A 158 -1.94 16.79 -11.23
N LEU A 159 -0.68 17.23 -11.19
CA LEU A 159 -0.08 17.91 -10.03
C LEU A 159 -0.86 19.19 -9.68
N PHE A 160 -1.16 20.02 -10.67
CA PHE A 160 -1.90 21.27 -10.44
C PHE A 160 -3.32 20.99 -9.91
N LEU A 161 -4.03 20.02 -10.50
CA LEU A 161 -5.35 19.61 -10.02
C LEU A 161 -5.29 19.05 -8.60
N ALA A 162 -4.29 18.23 -8.27
CA ALA A 162 -4.14 17.68 -6.94
C ALA A 162 -3.93 18.78 -5.88
N ILE A 163 -3.05 19.74 -6.14
CA ILE A 163 -2.81 20.89 -5.25
C ILE A 163 -4.08 21.75 -5.12
N PHE A 164 -4.74 22.02 -6.23
CA PHE A 164 -5.95 22.84 -6.25
C PHE A 164 -7.12 22.19 -5.49
N GLY A 165 -7.31 20.87 -5.64
CA GLY A 165 -8.31 20.11 -4.88
C GLY A 165 -8.03 20.10 -3.37
N CYS A 166 -6.76 19.95 -2.98
CA CYS A 166 -6.35 20.07 -1.58
C CYS A 166 -6.64 21.47 -1.04
N PHE A 167 -6.34 22.53 -1.81
CA PHE A 167 -6.64 23.91 -1.42
C PHE A 167 -8.15 24.12 -1.21
N ILE A 168 -9.00 23.63 -2.12
CA ILE A 168 -10.46 23.69 -1.95
C ILE A 168 -10.91 22.96 -0.68
N SER A 169 -10.36 21.78 -0.40
CA SER A 169 -10.71 21.00 0.79
C SER A 169 -10.39 21.74 2.09
N VAL A 170 -9.30 22.52 2.11
CA VAL A 170 -8.87 23.31 3.29
C VAL A 170 -9.82 24.49 3.57
N LEU A 171 -10.59 24.96 2.58
CA LEU A 171 -11.56 26.05 2.77
C LEU A 171 -12.82 25.59 3.52
N ASP A 172 -12.95 24.30 3.83
CA ASP A 172 -14.10 23.75 4.52
C ASP A 172 -14.09 24.07 6.03
N LYS A 173 -14.95 25.01 6.43
CA LYS A 173 -15.06 25.48 7.83
C LYS A 173 -15.83 24.51 8.71
N ASP A 174 -16.66 23.64 8.12
CA ASP A 174 -17.51 22.72 8.87
C ASP A 174 -16.71 21.53 9.46
N VAL A 175 -15.44 21.43 9.11
CA VAL A 175 -14.52 20.34 9.49
C VAL A 175 -13.55 20.76 10.60
N GLN A 176 -13.80 21.87 11.30
CA GLN A 176 -12.96 22.26 12.43
C GLN A 176 -13.13 21.31 13.61
N LYS A 177 -12.13 20.44 13.83
CA LYS A 177 -12.13 19.42 14.91
C LYS A 177 -11.28 19.79 16.13
N VAL A 178 -10.68 20.99 16.15
CA VAL A 178 -9.78 21.47 17.21
C VAL A 178 -10.10 22.93 17.50
N ASP A 179 -10.15 23.28 18.79
CA ASP A 179 -10.38 24.66 19.24
C ASP A 179 -9.27 25.60 18.74
N GLN A 180 -9.69 26.75 18.22
CA GLN A 180 -8.81 27.76 17.62
C GLN A 180 -7.65 28.19 18.55
N SER A 181 -7.89 28.21 19.86
CA SER A 181 -6.92 28.63 20.89
C SER A 181 -5.76 27.64 21.08
N SER A 182 -5.95 26.37 20.69
CA SER A 182 -4.96 25.29 20.82
C SER A 182 -4.26 24.95 19.49
N LEU A 183 -4.53 25.75 18.44
CA LEU A 183 -4.14 25.44 17.08
C LEU A 183 -2.72 25.96 16.77
N ASN A 184 -1.72 25.08 16.83
CA ASN A 184 -0.37 25.39 16.33
C ASN A 184 -0.17 24.82 14.92
N ILE A 185 -0.62 25.57 13.91
CA ILE A 185 -0.62 25.14 12.50
C ILE A 185 0.79 24.79 12.03
N VAL A 186 1.77 25.65 12.28
CA VAL A 186 3.13 25.50 11.77
C VAL A 186 3.79 24.21 12.28
N VAL A 187 3.66 23.94 13.58
CA VAL A 187 4.21 22.72 14.19
C VAL A 187 3.48 21.48 13.64
N GLY A 188 2.17 21.60 13.45
CA GLY A 188 1.35 20.57 12.82
C GLY A 188 1.80 20.21 11.40
N ASP A 189 2.05 21.21 10.56
CA ASP A 189 2.45 21.01 9.18
C ASP A 189 3.86 20.43 9.08
N ILE A 190 4.82 20.96 9.84
CA ILE A 190 6.20 20.45 9.88
C ILE A 190 6.21 18.99 10.33
N SER A 191 5.46 18.66 11.38
CA SER A 191 5.38 17.28 11.87
C SER A 191 4.70 16.34 10.88
N GLY A 192 3.64 16.78 10.20
CA GLY A 192 3.02 16.03 9.11
C GLY A 192 4.03 15.71 8.00
N ILE A 193 4.81 16.70 7.57
CA ILE A 193 5.85 16.51 6.53
C ILE A 193 6.91 15.49 7.00
N LEU A 194 7.43 15.63 8.21
CA LEU A 194 8.45 14.73 8.77
C LEU A 194 7.91 13.31 8.94
N CYS A 195 6.69 13.15 9.45
CA CYS A 195 6.02 11.86 9.61
C CYS A 195 5.84 11.15 8.26
N SER A 196 5.47 11.91 7.23
CA SER A 196 5.36 11.40 5.85
C SER A 196 6.70 10.90 5.33
N LEU A 197 7.75 11.70 5.47
CA LEU A 197 9.08 11.33 5.01
C LEU A 197 9.55 10.04 5.69
N ALA A 198 9.42 9.97 7.02
CA ALA A 198 9.76 8.77 7.79
C ALA A 198 8.95 7.54 7.36
N SER A 199 7.64 7.70 7.15
CA SER A 199 6.75 6.60 6.74
C SER A 199 7.08 6.10 5.33
N ALA A 200 7.44 6.98 4.40
CA ALA A 200 7.82 6.60 3.03
C ALA A 200 9.10 5.75 3.03
N PHE A 201 10.10 6.17 3.82
CA PHE A 201 11.29 5.38 4.05
C PHE A 201 10.96 4.02 4.69
N TYR A 202 10.12 4.03 5.73
CA TYR A 202 9.69 2.80 6.39
C TYR A 202 9.08 1.80 5.39
N TYR A 203 8.10 2.19 4.59
CA TYR A 203 7.47 1.27 3.63
C TYR A 203 8.44 0.75 2.57
N GLN A 204 9.37 1.59 2.11
CA GLN A 204 10.40 1.19 1.15
C GLN A 204 11.37 0.16 1.76
N PHE A 205 11.92 0.44 2.95
CA PHE A 205 12.80 -0.49 3.64
C PHE A 205 12.07 -1.77 4.03
N ASN A 206 10.82 -1.66 4.48
CA ASN A 206 10.02 -2.80 4.86
C ASN A 206 9.77 -3.73 3.67
N ALA A 207 9.45 -3.20 2.48
CA ALA A 207 9.33 -4.03 1.28
C ALA A 207 10.64 -4.73 0.88
N GLN A 208 11.78 -4.05 1.01
CA GLN A 208 13.09 -4.69 0.81
C GLN A 208 13.40 -5.73 1.87
N LEU A 209 12.90 -5.56 3.09
CA LEU A 209 13.12 -6.48 4.20
C LEU A 209 12.26 -7.73 4.05
N VAL A 210 10.95 -7.59 3.84
CA VAL A 210 10.00 -8.72 3.73
C VAL A 210 10.19 -9.56 2.47
N SER A 211 10.91 -9.04 1.46
CA SER A 211 11.34 -9.83 0.30
C SER A 211 12.55 -10.73 0.61
N LYS A 212 13.36 -10.39 1.62
CA LYS A 212 14.56 -11.14 2.03
C LYS A 212 14.32 -12.09 3.19
N ILE A 213 13.44 -11.72 4.13
CA ILE A 213 13.17 -12.49 5.34
C ILE A 213 11.67 -12.82 5.47
N PRO A 214 11.28 -13.84 6.25
CA PRO A 214 9.88 -14.13 6.51
C PRO A 214 9.16 -12.91 7.12
N SER A 215 7.97 -12.59 6.62
CA SER A 215 7.19 -11.42 7.06
C SER A 215 6.90 -11.43 8.57
N SER A 216 6.75 -12.60 9.19
CA SER A 216 6.57 -12.71 10.65
C SER A 216 7.77 -12.20 11.44
N VAL A 217 8.99 -12.47 10.97
CA VAL A 217 10.22 -12.00 11.61
C VAL A 217 10.37 -10.50 11.44
N ALA A 218 10.14 -9.99 10.22
CA ALA A 218 10.17 -8.56 9.94
C ALA A 218 9.19 -7.78 10.83
N VAL A 219 7.91 -8.19 10.84
CA VAL A 219 6.83 -7.53 11.61
C VAL A 219 7.11 -7.58 13.10
N CYS A 220 7.46 -8.75 13.66
CA CYS A 220 7.76 -8.89 15.07
C CYS A 220 8.95 -7.99 15.49
N SER A 221 9.98 -7.92 14.65
CA SER A 221 11.18 -7.11 14.94
C SER A 221 10.88 -5.61 14.89
N THR A 222 10.12 -5.17 13.88
CA THR A 222 9.64 -3.78 13.78
C THR A 222 8.80 -3.40 14.99
N LEU A 223 7.85 -4.24 15.40
CA LEU A 223 6.96 -3.95 16.52
C LEU A 223 7.70 -3.87 17.85
N MET A 224 8.61 -4.81 18.12
CA MET A 224 9.45 -4.76 19.33
C MET A 224 10.27 -3.47 19.38
N PHE A 225 10.87 -3.07 18.25
CA PHE A 225 11.61 -1.81 18.19
C PHE A 225 10.70 -0.59 18.40
N SER A 226 9.54 -0.55 17.75
CA SER A 226 8.55 0.53 17.91
C SER A 226 8.01 0.62 19.34
N GLU A 227 7.78 -0.52 19.99
CA GLU A 227 7.32 -0.62 21.38
C GLU A 227 8.37 -0.06 22.36
N ILE A 228 9.65 -0.43 22.17
CA ILE A 228 10.74 0.15 22.98
C ILE A 228 10.82 1.66 22.78
N MET A 229 10.74 2.13 21.53
CA MET A 229 10.83 3.56 21.22
C MET A 229 9.66 4.37 21.81
N ILE A 230 8.42 3.85 21.75
CA ILE A 230 7.27 4.56 22.33
C ILE A 230 7.32 4.59 23.85
N ILE A 231 7.79 3.52 24.50
CA ILE A 231 7.97 3.47 25.95
C ILE A 231 9.02 4.51 26.37
N ILE A 232 10.18 4.53 25.70
CA ILE A 232 11.24 5.53 25.95
C ILE A 232 10.68 6.94 25.78
N TYR A 233 9.95 7.19 24.69
CA TYR A 233 9.32 8.49 24.44
C TYR A 233 8.37 8.88 25.57
N GLY A 234 7.42 8.02 25.94
CA GLY A 234 6.45 8.33 26.98
C GLY A 234 7.09 8.52 28.36
N LEU A 235 8.15 7.78 28.69
CA LEU A 235 8.89 7.99 29.94
C LEU A 235 9.67 9.30 29.94
N LEU A 236 10.34 9.66 28.83
CA LEU A 236 11.12 10.90 28.71
C LEU A 236 10.25 12.16 28.85
N PHE A 237 9.01 12.11 28.36
CA PHE A 237 8.07 13.22 28.42
C PHE A 237 7.09 13.14 29.60
N GLY A 238 7.30 12.20 30.53
CA GLY A 238 6.48 12.05 31.75
C GLY A 238 5.04 11.63 31.49
N GLN A 239 4.76 11.01 30.34
CA GLN A 239 3.43 10.57 29.93
C GLN A 239 3.10 9.15 30.38
N PHE A 240 4.13 8.32 30.58
CA PHE A 240 3.97 6.95 31.03
C PHE A 240 4.58 6.72 32.40
N THR A 241 3.99 5.78 33.12
CA THR A 241 4.51 5.22 34.37
C THR A 241 4.89 3.75 34.15
N PHE A 242 5.92 3.28 34.85
CA PHE A 242 6.34 1.88 34.75
C PHE A 242 5.53 0.99 35.71
N ASP A 243 4.21 0.95 35.52
CA ASP A 243 3.26 0.20 36.34
C ASP A 243 2.10 -0.38 35.49
N ARG A 244 1.05 -0.88 36.15
CA ARG A 244 -0.17 -1.43 35.55
C ARG A 244 -1.35 -0.46 35.59
N ASP A 245 -1.11 0.84 35.79
CA ASP A 245 -2.18 1.82 35.71
C ASP A 245 -2.83 1.77 34.32
N LYS A 246 -4.16 1.84 34.28
CA LYS A 246 -4.92 1.66 33.04
C LYS A 246 -4.78 2.83 32.06
N MET A 247 -4.39 4.01 32.55
CA MET A 247 -4.27 5.23 31.77
C MET A 247 -2.82 5.52 31.40
N THR A 248 -1.89 5.39 32.36
CA THR A 248 -0.48 5.81 32.18
C THR A 248 0.51 4.66 32.20
N GLY A 249 0.11 3.49 32.70
CA GLY A 249 1.01 2.36 32.91
C GLY A 249 1.43 1.69 31.60
N VAL A 250 2.74 1.44 31.43
CA VAL A 250 3.26 0.64 30.31
C VAL A 250 2.63 -0.76 30.26
N TRP A 251 2.26 -1.31 31.41
CA TRP A 251 1.58 -2.60 31.53
C TRP A 251 0.05 -2.47 31.70
N GLY A 252 -0.51 -1.28 31.47
CA GLY A 252 -1.94 -0.99 31.61
C GLY A 252 -2.82 -1.85 30.71
N PHE A 253 -2.29 -2.31 29.57
CA PHE A 253 -2.99 -3.23 28.66
C PHE A 253 -3.36 -4.58 29.32
N MET A 254 -2.67 -4.96 30.41
CA MET A 254 -2.96 -6.18 31.19
C MET A 254 -4.03 -5.97 32.27
N ASN A 255 -4.73 -4.84 32.28
CA ASN A 255 -5.82 -4.61 33.22
C ASN A 255 -6.91 -5.69 33.08
N ALA A 256 -7.25 -6.37 34.17
CA ALA A 256 -8.17 -7.51 34.16
C ALA A 256 -9.56 -7.19 33.61
N GLU A 257 -10.01 -5.93 33.71
CA GLU A 257 -11.30 -5.48 33.20
C GLU A 257 -11.34 -5.46 31.66
N TYR A 258 -10.21 -5.15 31.02
CA TYR A 258 -10.14 -4.93 29.56
C TYR A 258 -9.21 -5.91 28.83
N ILE A 259 -8.50 -6.79 29.53
CA ILE A 259 -7.45 -7.65 28.94
C ILE A 259 -7.93 -8.45 27.73
N LEU A 260 -9.15 -8.99 27.76
CA LEU A 260 -9.70 -9.73 26.62
C LEU A 260 -9.98 -8.82 25.43
N TYR A 261 -10.55 -7.64 25.66
CA TYR A 261 -10.77 -6.65 24.62
C TYR A 261 -9.44 -6.18 24.01
N THR A 262 -8.46 -5.88 24.87
CA THR A 262 -7.15 -5.40 24.45
C THR A 262 -6.35 -6.47 23.70
N LEU A 263 -6.39 -7.73 24.12
CA LEU A 263 -5.70 -8.81 23.40
C LEU A 263 -6.41 -9.16 22.09
N PHE A 264 -7.72 -9.41 22.11
CA PHE A 264 -8.42 -9.92 20.93
C PHE A 264 -8.79 -8.81 19.93
N ILE A 265 -9.40 -7.72 20.38
CA ILE A 265 -9.84 -6.67 19.45
C ILE A 265 -8.66 -5.82 19.04
N MET A 266 -7.94 -5.23 20.01
CA MET A 266 -6.84 -4.33 19.70
C MET A 266 -5.62 -5.11 19.18
N GLY A 267 -5.12 -6.09 19.94
CA GLY A 267 -3.92 -6.84 19.59
C GLY A 267 -4.09 -7.70 18.34
N LEU A 268 -5.09 -8.58 18.29
CA LEU A 268 -5.21 -9.53 17.19
C LEU A 268 -5.76 -8.89 15.92
N PHE A 269 -6.96 -8.31 15.98
CA PHE A 269 -7.64 -7.79 14.78
C PHE A 269 -7.05 -6.47 14.30
N CYS A 270 -7.01 -5.44 15.15
CA CYS A 270 -6.53 -4.12 14.76
C CYS A 270 -5.01 -4.09 14.54
N GLY A 271 -4.25 -4.85 15.32
CA GLY A 271 -2.80 -4.87 15.27
C GLY A 271 -2.23 -5.96 14.37
N THR A 272 -2.19 -7.19 14.88
CA THR A 272 -1.42 -8.30 14.31
C THR A 272 -1.88 -8.63 12.89
N ILE A 273 -3.18 -8.84 12.68
CA ILE A 273 -3.71 -9.18 11.35
C ILE A 273 -3.46 -8.04 10.38
N SER A 274 -3.73 -6.79 10.79
CA SER A 274 -3.53 -5.61 9.95
C SER A 274 -2.07 -5.45 9.49
N ILE A 275 -1.14 -5.40 10.44
CA ILE A 275 0.29 -5.16 10.17
C ILE A 275 0.91 -6.34 9.43
N TYR A 276 0.56 -7.57 9.80
CA TYR A 276 1.06 -8.76 9.10
C TYR A 276 0.54 -8.83 7.66
N THR A 277 -0.74 -8.54 7.44
CA THR A 277 -1.31 -8.51 6.08
C THR A 277 -0.67 -7.42 5.24
N ALA A 278 -0.44 -6.23 5.80
CA ALA A 278 0.29 -5.16 5.13
C ALA A 278 1.70 -5.60 4.71
N ALA A 279 2.47 -6.23 5.62
CA ALA A 279 3.79 -6.76 5.31
C ALA A 279 3.77 -7.89 4.27
N LEU A 280 2.71 -8.72 4.26
CA LEU A 280 2.53 -9.76 3.26
C LEU A 280 2.21 -9.16 1.88
N VAL A 281 1.34 -8.15 1.82
CA VAL A 281 1.03 -7.42 0.57
C VAL A 281 2.31 -6.82 -0.04
N LEU A 282 3.20 -6.25 0.79
CA LEU A 282 4.49 -5.71 0.32
C LEU A 282 5.43 -6.75 -0.32
N LYS A 283 5.21 -8.04 -0.06
CA LYS A 283 5.97 -9.11 -0.70
C LYS A 283 5.55 -9.34 -2.14
N TYR A 284 4.28 -9.10 -2.45
CA TYR A 284 3.68 -9.39 -3.76
C TYR A 284 3.43 -8.14 -4.59
N TYR A 285 3.26 -6.99 -3.93
CA TYR A 285 2.91 -5.73 -4.56
C TYR A 285 3.89 -4.63 -4.16
N PRO A 286 4.18 -3.69 -5.08
CA PRO A 286 5.01 -2.54 -4.74
C PRO A 286 4.30 -1.70 -3.66
N PRO A 287 5.04 -1.11 -2.71
CA PRO A 287 4.45 -0.32 -1.62
C PRO A 287 3.47 0.78 -2.03
N ILE A 288 3.60 1.35 -3.24
CA ILE A 288 2.63 2.31 -3.78
C ILE A 288 1.20 1.75 -3.81
N VAL A 289 1.04 0.47 -4.14
CA VAL A 289 -0.29 -0.17 -4.18
C VAL A 289 -0.87 -0.26 -2.78
N LEU A 290 -0.06 -0.69 -1.79
CA LEU A 290 -0.48 -0.75 -0.40
C LEU A 290 -0.91 0.63 0.11
N MET A 291 -0.10 1.65 -0.14
CA MET A 291 -0.42 3.03 0.24
C MET A 291 -1.75 3.47 -0.39
N ILE A 292 -1.94 3.31 -1.70
CA ILE A 292 -3.20 3.70 -2.36
C ILE A 292 -4.42 3.01 -1.72
N VAL A 293 -4.31 1.74 -1.36
CA VAL A 293 -5.39 1.02 -0.65
C VAL A 293 -5.62 1.60 0.74
N SER A 294 -4.58 2.00 1.45
CA SER A 294 -4.69 2.69 2.75
C SER A 294 -5.43 4.03 2.68
N LEU A 295 -5.61 4.65 1.50
CA LEU A 295 -6.49 5.83 1.36
C LEU A 295 -7.97 5.52 1.56
N ILE A 296 -8.37 4.27 1.38
CA ILE A 296 -9.77 3.86 1.52
C ILE A 296 -10.16 3.81 3.00
N GLU A 297 -9.20 3.52 3.89
CA GLU A 297 -9.44 3.39 5.32
C GLU A 297 -10.04 4.66 5.94
N PRO A 298 -9.47 5.88 5.76
CA PRO A 298 -10.10 7.11 6.26
C PRO A 298 -11.53 7.33 5.77
N ILE A 299 -11.84 6.93 4.53
CA ILE A 299 -13.19 7.08 3.96
C ILE A 299 -14.16 6.14 4.70
N ILE A 300 -13.78 4.87 4.88
CA ILE A 300 -14.59 3.89 5.62
C ILE A 300 -14.77 4.35 7.08
N CYS A 301 -13.68 4.77 7.72
CA CYS A 301 -13.70 5.26 9.10
C CYS A 301 -14.62 6.47 9.27
N GLN A 302 -14.60 7.44 8.34
CA GLN A 302 -15.49 8.60 8.37
C GLN A 302 -16.97 8.19 8.21
N VAL A 303 -17.26 7.28 7.27
CA VAL A 303 -18.63 6.77 7.06
C VAL A 303 -19.15 6.06 8.31
N LEU A 304 -18.35 5.16 8.88
CA LEU A 304 -18.71 4.45 10.11
C LEU A 304 -18.88 5.41 11.30
N SER A 305 -18.00 6.40 11.44
CA SER A 305 -18.09 7.41 12.50
C SER A 305 -19.36 8.25 12.39
N CYS A 306 -19.80 8.59 11.18
CA CYS A 306 -21.07 9.27 10.94
C CYS A 306 -22.27 8.36 11.25
N LEU A 307 -22.23 7.09 10.83
CA LEU A 307 -23.31 6.12 11.12
C LEU A 307 -23.47 5.86 12.62
N MET A 308 -22.37 5.88 13.37
CA MET A 308 -22.38 5.74 14.83
C MET A 308 -22.71 7.04 15.58
N ASN A 309 -22.95 8.15 14.86
CA ASN A 309 -23.12 9.50 15.44
C ASN A 309 -21.95 9.95 16.33
N ILE A 310 -20.73 9.45 16.05
CA ILE A 310 -19.50 9.85 16.74
C ILE A 310 -18.89 11.10 16.09
N ASP A 311 -19.05 11.24 14.76
CA ASP A 311 -18.53 12.36 13.98
C ASP A 311 -19.60 12.90 13.03
N ARG A 312 -19.37 14.10 12.48
CA ARG A 312 -20.24 14.73 11.49
C ARG A 312 -19.71 14.52 10.09
N ALA A 313 -20.62 14.47 9.11
CA ALA A 313 -20.25 14.41 7.71
C ALA A 313 -19.41 15.64 7.32
N PRO A 314 -18.37 15.48 6.48
CA PRO A 314 -17.63 16.61 5.95
C PRO A 314 -18.53 17.61 5.21
N GLY A 315 -18.10 18.86 5.14
CA GLY A 315 -18.78 19.88 4.35
C GLY A 315 -18.62 19.65 2.85
N TYR A 316 -19.37 20.46 2.09
CA TYR A 316 -19.41 20.38 0.62
C TYR A 316 -18.02 20.57 -0.01
N PHE A 317 -17.21 21.48 0.54
CA PHE A 317 -15.88 21.79 0.01
C PHE A 317 -14.91 20.62 0.15
N THR A 318 -15.00 19.83 1.22
CA THR A 318 -14.19 18.60 1.37
C THR A 318 -14.48 17.59 0.28
N TYR A 319 -15.76 17.37 -0.07
CA TYR A 319 -16.11 16.42 -1.13
C TYR A 319 -15.64 16.87 -2.50
N VAL A 320 -15.89 18.13 -2.85
CA VAL A 320 -15.46 18.71 -4.14
C VAL A 320 -13.94 18.70 -4.25
N GLY A 321 -13.24 19.17 -3.23
CA GLY A 321 -11.79 19.20 -3.19
C GLY A 321 -11.20 17.79 -3.26
N GLY A 322 -11.75 16.83 -2.52
CA GLY A 322 -11.34 15.43 -2.56
C GLY A 322 -11.49 14.78 -3.93
N ILE A 323 -12.60 15.02 -4.64
CA ILE A 323 -12.82 14.53 -6.01
C ILE A 323 -11.79 15.13 -6.98
N ILE A 324 -11.57 16.44 -6.92
CA ILE A 324 -10.58 17.13 -7.76
C ILE A 324 -9.18 16.58 -7.48
N THR A 325 -8.84 16.38 -6.21
CA THR A 325 -7.55 15.78 -5.80
C THR A 325 -7.37 14.38 -6.37
N LEU A 326 -8.40 13.54 -6.31
CA LEU A 326 -8.37 12.18 -6.85
C LEU A 326 -8.11 12.17 -8.37
N PHE A 327 -8.79 13.04 -9.13
CA PHE A 327 -8.51 13.19 -10.57
C PHE A 327 -7.08 13.68 -10.83
N GLY A 328 -6.57 14.57 -9.99
CA GLY A 328 -5.17 15.02 -10.06
C GLY A 328 -4.17 13.87 -9.89
N ILE A 329 -4.35 13.05 -8.86
CA ILE A 329 -3.51 11.86 -8.59
C ILE A 329 -3.55 10.89 -9.78
N PHE A 330 -4.75 10.63 -10.31
CA PHE A 330 -4.91 9.78 -11.48
C PHE A 330 -4.14 10.34 -12.70
N GLY A 331 -4.24 11.65 -12.95
CA GLY A 331 -3.50 12.32 -14.03
C GLY A 331 -1.98 12.19 -13.89
N VAL A 332 -1.47 12.33 -12.66
CA VAL A 332 -0.04 12.11 -12.38
C VAL A 332 0.39 10.68 -12.64
N SER A 333 -0.36 9.71 -12.11
CA SER A 333 -0.04 8.29 -12.29
C SER A 333 -0.07 7.89 -13.77
N TYR A 334 -1.10 8.31 -14.50
CA TYR A 334 -1.24 8.06 -15.93
C TYR A 334 -0.11 8.67 -16.76
N GLY A 335 0.25 9.92 -16.48
CA GLY A 335 1.37 10.60 -17.14
C GLY A 335 2.71 9.90 -16.90
N GLY A 336 2.96 9.45 -15.66
CA GLY A 336 4.17 8.71 -15.31
C GLY A 336 4.30 7.38 -16.05
N GLN A 337 3.20 6.64 -16.20
CA GLN A 337 3.19 5.38 -16.95
C GLN A 337 3.48 5.58 -18.45
N ILE A 338 2.94 6.63 -19.07
CA ILE A 338 3.22 6.94 -20.48
C ILE A 338 4.71 7.24 -20.67
N LEU A 339 5.27 8.05 -19.76
CA LEU A 339 6.66 8.47 -19.84
C LEU A 339 7.62 7.28 -19.74
N GLU A 340 7.37 6.36 -18.81
CA GLU A 340 8.15 5.14 -18.68
C GLU A 340 8.07 4.25 -19.93
N LYS A 341 6.87 4.05 -20.49
CA LYS A 341 6.69 3.29 -21.73
C LYS A 341 7.49 3.90 -22.88
N ASN A 342 7.52 5.23 -22.97
CA ASN A 342 8.28 5.93 -24.02
C ASN A 342 9.80 5.80 -23.80
N THR A 343 10.29 5.91 -22.57
CA THR A 343 11.71 5.71 -22.26
C THR A 343 12.17 4.28 -22.59
N LYS A 344 11.40 3.26 -22.20
CA LYS A 344 11.72 1.84 -22.53
C LYS A 344 11.73 1.60 -24.05
N LYS A 345 10.85 2.25 -24.81
CA LYS A 345 10.84 2.16 -26.28
C LYS A 345 12.09 2.79 -26.90
N GLN A 346 12.52 3.95 -26.40
CA GLN A 346 13.73 4.63 -26.88
C GLN A 346 15.00 3.81 -26.58
N GLU A 347 15.11 3.24 -25.38
CA GLU A 347 16.24 2.37 -25.01
C GLU A 347 16.34 1.10 -25.88
N LYS A 348 15.19 0.54 -26.28
CA LYS A 348 15.15 -0.59 -27.23
C LYS A 348 15.60 -0.17 -28.62
N GLN A 349 15.22 1.02 -29.08
CA GLN A 349 15.61 1.54 -30.39
C GLN A 349 17.09 1.93 -30.47
N SER A 350 17.70 2.42 -29.37
CA SER A 350 19.13 2.76 -29.36
C SER A 350 20.06 1.54 -29.31
N LYS A 351 19.53 0.35 -29.04
CA LYS A 351 20.28 -0.91 -28.99
C LYS A 351 20.19 -1.71 -30.30
N GLN A 352 19.31 -1.32 -31.21
CA GLN A 352 19.21 -1.83 -32.58
C GLN A 352 20.02 -0.95 -33.51
#